data_AF-A0A6A2FNF6-F1
#
_entry.id   AF-A0A6A2FNF6-F1
#
_cell.length_a   1.000
_cell.length_b   1.000
_cell.length_c   1.000
_cell.angle_alpha   90.00
_cell.angle_beta   90.00
_cell.angle_gamma   90.00
#
_symmetry.space_group_name_H-M   'P 1'
#
loop_
_entity.id
_entity.type
_entity.pdbx_description
1 polymer ?
#
loop_
_entity_poly.entity_id
_entity_poly.type
_entity_poly.pdbx_seq_one_letter_code
_entity_poly.pdbx_strand_id
1 'polypeptide(L)'
;MNKMRFDVKCVKECLAKNKIVYTVRTWEGYTALSNVEVEGIGPCTKKRLMRVTGKEDLTKYLSLSGFGSLDDWWSKIRSFGACSGWLFEVRVIPVYSFSLPERFL
;
A
#
# COMPACT_ATOMS: atom_id res chain seq x y z
N MET A 1 10.04 6.11 12.70
CA MET A 1 8.96 5.69 11.79
C MET A 1 9.33 4.36 11.16
N ASN A 2 8.39 3.41 11.04
CA ASN A 2 8.68 2.11 10.45
C ASN A 2 8.93 2.25 8.94
N LYS A 3 9.97 1.60 8.41
CA LYS A 3 10.27 1.60 6.98
C LYS A 3 9.46 0.51 6.26
N MET A 4 8.96 0.82 5.07
CA MET A 4 8.22 -0.10 4.23
C MET A 4 8.76 -0.07 2.79
N ARG A 5 8.91 -1.24 2.19
CA ARG A 5 9.39 -1.41 0.82
C ARG A 5 8.34 -2.08 -0.05
N PHE A 6 8.24 -1.67 -1.31
CA PHE A 6 7.50 -2.37 -2.36
C PHE A 6 8.48 -2.88 -3.41
N ASP A 7 8.71 -4.20 -3.41
CA ASP A 7 9.59 -4.87 -4.38
C ASP A 7 8.94 -5.08 -5.74
N VAL A 8 7.63 -4.91 -5.82
CA VAL A 8 6.88 -5.04 -7.06
C VAL A 8 6.65 -3.65 -7.64
N LYS A 9 7.30 -3.39 -8.78
CA LYS A 9 7.31 -2.06 -9.43
C LYS A 9 5.91 -1.50 -9.66
N CYS A 10 5.00 -2.29 -10.23
CA CYS A 10 3.64 -1.84 -10.55
C CYS A 10 2.83 -1.45 -9.29
N VAL A 11 3.08 -2.09 -8.15
CA VAL A 11 2.44 -1.76 -6.86
C VAL A 11 2.94 -0.39 -6.37
N LYS A 12 4.25 -0.14 -6.46
CA LYS A 12 4.85 1.16 -6.10
C LYS A 12 4.37 2.28 -7.02
N GLU A 13 4.32 2.04 -8.32
CA GLU A 13 3.80 2.98 -9.32
C GLU A 13 2.31 3.28 -9.08
N CYS A 14 1.51 2.26 -8.73
CA CYS A 14 0.10 2.43 -8.34
C CYS A 14 -0.05 3.35 -7.13
N LEU A 15 0.75 3.14 -6.07
CA LEU A 15 0.74 4.01 -4.89
C LEU A 15 1.13 5.45 -5.25
N ALA A 16 2.17 5.63 -6.06
CA ALA A 16 2.63 6.95 -6.47
C ALA A 16 1.54 7.74 -7.24
N LYS A 17 0.86 7.05 -8.17
CA LYS A 17 -0.17 7.61 -9.04
C LYS A 17 -1.49 7.89 -8.29
N ASN A 18 -2.02 6.88 -7.61
CA ASN A 18 -3.35 6.93 -7.01
C ASN A 18 -3.36 7.44 -5.56
N LYS A 19 -2.17 7.62 -4.96
CA LYS A 19 -1.98 7.95 -3.52
C LYS A 19 -2.52 6.88 -2.57
N ILE A 20 -2.93 5.74 -3.10
CA ILE A 20 -3.44 4.58 -2.36
C ILE A 20 -3.04 3.31 -3.09
N VAL A 21 -2.76 2.25 -2.32
CA VAL A 21 -2.61 0.89 -2.85
C VAL A 21 -3.07 -0.15 -1.84
N TYR A 22 -3.64 -1.25 -2.32
CA TYR A 22 -3.94 -2.44 -1.52
C TYR A 22 -2.85 -3.49 -1.71
N THR A 23 -2.35 -4.05 -0.60
CA THR A 23 -1.27 -5.03 -0.61
C THR A 23 -1.50 -6.10 0.45
N VAL A 24 -1.09 -7.34 0.15
CA VAL A 24 -1.12 -8.44 1.12
C VAL A 24 0.28 -8.68 1.67
N ARG A 25 0.40 -8.89 3.00
CA ARG A 25 1.68 -9.19 3.66
C ARG A 25 1.51 -10.24 4.76
N THR A 26 2.53 -11.08 4.92
CA THR A 26 2.61 -12.08 6.00
C THR A 26 2.85 -11.46 7.37
N TRP A 27 3.54 -10.33 7.42
CA TRP A 27 3.94 -9.72 8.69
C TRP A 27 2.78 -9.01 9.38
N GLU A 28 2.56 -9.39 10.64
CA GLU A 28 1.51 -8.83 11.52
C GLU A 28 1.95 -7.56 12.27
N GLY A 29 3.12 -7.00 11.93
CA GLY A 29 3.73 -5.86 12.61
C GLY A 29 2.82 -4.65 12.86
N TYR A 30 2.46 -4.53 14.13
CA TYR A 30 1.83 -3.48 14.95
C TYR A 30 0.62 -2.70 14.41
N THR A 31 -0.40 -2.62 15.28
CA THR A 31 -1.66 -1.86 15.28
C THR A 31 -2.49 -1.88 13.99
N ALA A 32 -3.82 -1.80 14.12
CA ALA A 32 -4.73 -1.76 12.97
C ALA A 32 -4.44 -0.56 12.03
N LEU A 33 -3.78 0.48 12.55
CA LEU A 33 -3.33 1.65 11.81
C LEU A 33 -1.93 2.05 12.29
N SER A 34 -1.04 2.41 11.36
CA SER A 34 0.33 2.85 11.65
C SER A 34 0.86 3.80 10.59
N ASN A 35 1.82 4.66 10.95
CA ASN A 35 2.56 5.50 10.01
C ASN A 35 3.83 4.78 9.55
N VAL A 36 4.10 4.82 8.25
CA VAL A 36 5.24 4.17 7.61
C VAL A 36 5.91 5.12 6.63
N GLU A 37 7.23 5.01 6.49
CA GLU A 37 8.00 5.65 5.43
C GLU A 37 8.13 4.65 4.28
N VAL A 38 7.57 4.96 3.11
CA VAL A 38 7.72 4.13 1.92
C VAL A 38 8.87 4.63 1.07
N GLU A 39 9.87 3.78 0.85
CA GLU A 39 11.08 4.15 0.10
C GLU A 39 10.76 4.65 -1.32
N GLY A 40 11.18 5.89 -1.62
CA GLY A 40 10.94 6.57 -2.89
C GLY A 40 9.50 7.05 -3.11
N ILE A 41 8.66 7.05 -2.08
CA ILE A 41 7.32 7.65 -2.08
C ILE A 41 7.19 8.69 -0.95
N GLY A 42 7.70 8.37 0.23
CA GLY A 42 7.64 9.22 1.43
C GLY A 42 6.63 8.73 2.47
N PRO A 43 6.11 9.62 3.33
CA PRO A 43 5.28 9.26 4.47
C PRO A 43 3.90 8.74 4.03
N CYS A 44 3.49 7.62 4.61
CA CYS A 44 2.22 6.95 4.33
C CYS A 44 1.56 6.46 5.62
N THR A 45 0.24 6.25 5.58
CA THR A 45 -0.50 5.44 6.55
C THR A 45 -0.63 4.01 6.04
N LYS A 46 -0.54 3.04 6.94
CA LYS A 46 -0.77 1.61 6.69
C LYS A 46 -1.91 1.15 7.60
N LYS A 47 -3.05 0.80 7.02
CA LYS A 47 -4.24 0.31 7.72
C LYS A 47 -4.48 -1.16 7.40
N ARG A 48 -4.58 -2.00 8.42
CA ARG A 48 -4.97 -3.42 8.28
C ARG A 48 -6.48 -3.52 8.09
N LEU A 49 -6.91 -4.26 7.07
CA LEU A 49 -8.33 -4.39 6.72
C LEU A 49 -8.90 -5.73 7.14
N MET A 50 -8.34 -6.82 6.61
CA MET A 50 -8.84 -8.17 6.82
C MET A 50 -7.74 -9.20 6.59
N ARG A 51 -7.94 -10.40 7.12
CA ARG A 51 -7.14 -11.57 6.77
C ARG A 51 -7.62 -12.11 5.43
N VAL A 52 -6.68 -12.47 4.55
CA VAL A 52 -6.98 -13.07 3.26
C VAL A 52 -7.08 -14.58 3.46
N THR A 53 -8.20 -15.17 3.05
CA THR A 53 -8.42 -16.62 3.09
C THR A 53 -8.48 -17.22 1.69
N GLY A 54 -8.85 -16.40 0.69
CA GLY A 54 -8.93 -16.81 -0.70
C GLY A 54 -8.61 -15.69 -1.67
N LYS A 55 -8.51 -16.05 -2.96
CA LYS A 55 -8.27 -15.11 -4.06
C LYS A 55 -9.45 -14.13 -4.21
N GLU A 56 -10.65 -14.61 -3.94
CA GLU A 56 -11.93 -13.95 -4.12
C GLU A 56 -12.05 -12.71 -3.23
N ASP A 57 -11.44 -12.73 -2.04
CA ASP A 57 -11.38 -11.61 -1.09
C ASP A 57 -10.75 -10.34 -1.71
N LEU A 58 -9.88 -10.54 -2.70
CA LEU A 58 -9.10 -9.48 -3.32
C LEU A 58 -9.84 -8.78 -4.47
N THR A 59 -10.94 -9.37 -4.96
CA THR A 59 -11.64 -8.93 -6.19
C THR A 59 -11.99 -7.44 -6.16
N LYS A 60 -12.54 -6.95 -5.04
CA LYS A 60 -12.94 -5.54 -4.89
C LYS A 60 -11.77 -4.56 -4.76
N TYR A 61 -10.56 -5.05 -4.54
CA TYR A 61 -9.36 -4.23 -4.35
C TYR A 61 -8.44 -4.22 -5.57
N LEU A 62 -8.76 -5.01 -6.59
CA LEU A 62 -7.92 -5.22 -7.76
C LEU A 62 -7.54 -3.91 -8.46
N SER A 63 -8.49 -2.99 -8.63
CA SER A 63 -8.29 -1.69 -9.30
C SER A 63 -7.20 -0.82 -8.66
N LEU A 64 -6.92 -1.03 -7.37
CA LEU A 64 -5.93 -0.29 -6.59
C LEU A 64 -4.83 -1.21 -6.06
N SER A 65 -4.59 -2.36 -6.71
CA SER A 65 -3.51 -3.28 -6.37
C SER A 65 -2.22 -3.02 -7.16
N GLY A 66 -2.34 -2.37 -8.32
CA GLY A 66 -1.27 -2.25 -9.32
C GLY A 66 -1.18 -3.43 -10.29
N PHE A 67 -2.02 -4.45 -10.17
CA PHE A 67 -2.09 -5.60 -11.09
C PHE A 67 -3.27 -5.45 -12.07
N GLY A 68 -3.10 -5.99 -13.28
CA GLY A 68 -4.14 -5.99 -14.32
C GLY A 68 -5.18 -7.10 -14.14
N SER A 69 -4.85 -8.17 -13.42
CA SER A 69 -5.74 -9.30 -13.18
C SER A 69 -5.63 -9.83 -11.77
N LEU A 70 -6.71 -10.47 -11.30
CA LEU A 70 -6.74 -11.12 -9.99
C LEU A 70 -5.78 -12.32 -9.94
N ASP A 71 -5.58 -13.00 -11.07
CA ASP A 71 -4.65 -14.12 -11.21
C ASP A 71 -3.20 -13.70 -11.03
N ASP A 72 -2.78 -12.60 -11.67
CA ASP A 72 -1.42 -12.09 -11.55
C ASP A 72 -1.14 -11.66 -10.11
N TRP A 73 -2.10 -10.96 -9.50
CA TRP A 73 -1.97 -10.51 -8.13
C TRP A 73 -1.85 -11.70 -7.17
N TRP A 74 -2.75 -12.69 -7.30
CA TRP A 74 -2.74 -13.88 -6.47
C TRP A 74 -1.50 -14.73 -6.67
N SER A 75 -1.04 -14.89 -7.92
CA SER A 75 0.22 -15.54 -8.25
C SER A 75 1.39 -14.86 -7.55
N LYS A 76 1.42 -13.52 -7.54
CA LYS A 76 2.47 -12.77 -6.86
C LYS A 76 2.41 -12.93 -5.33
N ILE A 77 1.22 -12.92 -4.73
CA ILE A 77 1.02 -13.19 -3.30
C ILE A 77 1.53 -14.58 -2.93
N ARG A 78 1.22 -15.60 -3.74
CA ARG A 78 1.73 -16.97 -3.58
C ARG A 78 3.26 -17.02 -3.63
N SER A 79 3.88 -16.30 -4.56
CA SER A 79 5.35 -16.25 -4.68
C SER A 79 6.04 -15.68 -3.44
N PHE A 80 5.35 -14.86 -2.64
CA PHE A 80 5.84 -14.32 -1.36
C PHE A 80 5.42 -15.15 -0.14
N GLY A 81 4.72 -16.27 -0.32
CA GLY A 81 4.19 -17.08 0.79
C GLY A 81 3.10 -16.37 1.60
N ALA A 82 2.39 -15.40 0.99
CA ALA A 82 1.47 -14.50 1.70
C ALA A 82 -0.01 -14.88 1.58
N CYS A 83 -0.32 -16.13 1.19
CA CYS A 83 -1.70 -16.60 0.94
C CYS A 83 -2.63 -16.51 2.16
N SER A 84 -2.08 -16.58 3.37
CA SER A 84 -2.78 -16.47 4.65
C SER A 84 -2.48 -15.16 5.38
N GLY A 85 -1.93 -14.19 4.65
CA GLY A 85 -1.52 -12.89 5.15
C GLY A 85 -2.68 -11.91 5.38
N TRP A 86 -2.31 -10.68 5.68
CA TRP A 86 -3.24 -9.58 5.93
C TRP A 86 -3.28 -8.64 4.74
N LEU A 87 -4.48 -8.23 4.36
CA LEU A 87 -4.71 -7.14 3.42
C LEU A 87 -4.54 -5.80 4.13
N PHE A 88 -3.74 -4.92 3.54
CA PHE A 88 -3.50 -3.57 4.01
C PHE A 88 -3.89 -2.55 2.94
N GLU A 89 -4.51 -1.46 3.39
CA GLU A 89 -4.55 -0.20 2.67
C GLU A 89 -3.30 0.60 3.02
N VAL A 90 -2.57 1.08 2.01
CA VAL A 90 -1.47 2.02 2.18
C VAL A 90 -1.83 3.31 1.47
N ARG A 91 -1.77 4.44 2.18
CA ARG A 91 -2.17 5.75 1.65
C ARG A 91 -1.09 6.79 1.90
N VAL A 92 -0.73 7.55 0.88
CA VAL A 92 0.24 8.65 0.99
C VAL A 92 -0.33 9.75 1.87
N ILE A 93 0.47 10.27 2.81
CA ILE A 93 0.10 11.43 3.62
C ILE A 93 0.39 12.69 2.78
N PRO A 94 -0.61 13.53 2.48
CA PRO A 94 -0.36 14.79 1.79
C PRO A 94 0.55 15.66 2.65
N VAL A 95 1.74 15.96 2.14
CA VAL A 95 2.58 17.01 2.71
C VAL A 95 2.05 18.31 2.14
N TYR A 96 1.22 19.03 2.89
CA TYR A 96 0.85 20.39 2.49
C TYR A 96 2.11 21.25 2.53
N SER A 97 2.67 21.55 1.37
CA SER A 97 3.62 22.64 1.23
C SER A 97 2.83 23.95 1.38
N PHE A 98 2.88 24.54 2.58
CA PHE A 98 2.54 25.95 2.73
C PHE A 98 3.59 26.76 1.97
N SER A 99 3.33 27.07 0.71
CA SER A 99 3.94 28.23 0.08
C SER A 99 3.29 29.45 0.72
N LEU A 100 3.97 30.06 1.70
CA LEU A 100 3.62 31.41 2.14
C LEU A 100 3.67 32.32 0.90
N PRO A 101 2.61 33.09 0.60
CA PRO A 101 2.72 34.10 -0.44
C PRO A 101 3.78 35.13 -0.02
N GLU A 102 4.81 35.30 -0.85
CA GLU A 102 5.77 36.40 -0.80
C GLU A 102 5.04 37.72 -1.09
N ARG A 103 4.28 38.24 -0.12
CA ARG A 103 3.75 39.61 -0.18
C ARG A 103 3.62 40.20 1.20
N PHE A 104 4.74 40.53 1.81
CA PHE A 104 4.93 41.69 2.70
C PHE A 104 6.44 41.98 2.80
N LEU A 105 6.99 42.56 1.74
CA LEU A 105 8.19 43.41 1.79
C LEU A 105 7.79 44.79 1.28
#